data_AF-A0A9W9YQW0-F1
#
_entry.id   AF-A0A9W9YQW0-F1
#
_cell.length_a   1.000
_cell.length_b   1.000
_cell.length_c   1.000
_cell.angle_alpha   90.00
_cell.angle_beta   90.00
_cell.angle_gamma   90.00
#
_symmetry.space_group_name_H-M   'P 1'
#
loop_
_entity.id
_entity.type
_entity.pdbx_description
1 polymer ?
#
loop_
_entity_poly.entity_id
_entity_poly.type
_entity_poly.pdbx_seq_one_letter_code
_entity_poly.pdbx_strand_id
1 'polypeptide(L)'
;MFSEFKEVKIAELVQTRKLHGHTERVMRAVENSVKAMDDPDSLRAYLTELGRRHVYRAAKPSVGNLHLLSRALISTFQETIPTEWVPELAAAWELLLNYFTIMLKEGIRSPVQ
;
A
#
# COMPACT_ATOMS: atom_id res chain seq x y z
N MET A 1 -1.14 -12.39 7.39
CA MET A 1 -2.22 -11.51 7.88
C MET A 1 -1.82 -11.05 9.28
N PHE A 2 -2.16 -9.83 9.70
CA PHE A 2 -1.61 -9.18 10.91
C PHE A 2 -1.88 -9.98 12.20
N SER A 3 -0.97 -10.87 12.58
CA SER A 3 -1.11 -11.74 13.77
C SER A 3 -1.01 -10.93 15.05
N GLU A 4 -0.31 -9.80 15.01
CA GLU A 4 -0.12 -8.89 16.13
C GLU A 4 -1.40 -8.19 16.60
N PHE A 5 -2.48 -8.24 15.81
CA PHE A 5 -3.76 -7.61 16.10
C PHE A 5 -4.89 -8.61 16.39
N LYS A 6 -4.61 -9.92 16.38
CA LYS A 6 -5.64 -10.97 16.47
C LYS A 6 -6.54 -10.83 17.70
N GLU A 7 -5.96 -10.43 18.82
CA GLU A 7 -6.65 -10.30 20.11
C GLU A 7 -6.99 -8.84 20.46
N VAL A 8 -6.76 -7.89 19.55
CA VAL A 8 -7.02 -6.46 19.77
C VAL A 8 -8.41 -6.10 19.25
N LYS A 9 -9.24 -5.45 20.09
CA LYS A 9 -10.54 -4.97 19.63
C LYS A 9 -10.38 -3.83 18.62
N ILE A 10 -11.26 -3.75 17.63
CA ILE A 10 -11.22 -2.70 16.60
C ILE A 10 -11.17 -1.29 17.22
N ALA A 11 -11.98 -1.02 18.25
CA ALA A 11 -12.02 0.27 18.93
C ALA A 11 -10.69 0.65 19.62
N GLU A 12 -9.88 -0.34 19.97
CA GLU A 12 -8.58 -0.17 20.64
C GLU A 12 -7.42 -0.16 19.62
N LEU A 13 -7.66 -0.61 18.39
CA LEU A 13 -6.64 -0.79 17.36
C LEU A 13 -5.89 0.50 17.04
N VAL A 14 -6.63 1.62 16.97
CA VAL A 14 -6.11 2.97 16.72
C VAL A 14 -5.13 3.44 17.80
N GLN A 15 -5.19 2.88 19.01
CA GLN A 15 -4.29 3.24 20.10
C GLN A 15 -2.99 2.43 20.07
N THR A 16 -2.90 1.40 19.21
CA THR A 16 -1.74 0.52 19.20
C THR A 16 -0.55 1.14 18.47
N ARG A 17 0.62 1.15 19.12
CA ARG A 17 1.89 1.58 18.49
C ARG A 17 2.23 0.76 17.24
N LYS A 18 1.83 -0.52 17.22
CA LYS A 18 2.05 -1.41 16.08
C LYS A 18 1.25 -0.96 14.85
N LEU A 19 -0.01 -0.55 15.00
CA LEU A 19 -0.80 0.00 13.89
C LEU A 19 -0.20 1.33 13.40
N HIS A 20 0.14 2.24 14.31
CA HIS A 20 0.79 3.51 13.95
C HIS A 20 2.07 3.29 13.14
N GLY A 21 2.97 2.42 13.60
CA GLY A 21 4.20 2.13 12.86
C GLY A 21 3.94 1.47 11.50
N HIS A 22 2.89 0.66 11.37
CA HIS A 22 2.55 0.06 10.08
C HIS A 22 1.96 1.07 9.10
N THR A 23 0.99 1.88 9.54
CA THR A 23 0.35 2.93 8.73
C THR A 23 1.39 3.95 8.24
N GLU A 24 2.34 4.34 9.09
CA GLU A 24 3.46 5.19 8.67
C GLU A 24 4.29 4.56 7.54
N ARG A 25 4.62 3.26 7.65
CA ARG A 25 5.36 2.54 6.58
C ARG A 25 4.56 2.43 5.28
N VAL A 26 3.23 2.27 5.38
CA VAL A 26 2.35 2.25 4.21
C VAL A 26 2.36 3.62 3.53
N MET A 27 2.14 4.71 4.27
CA MET A 27 2.15 6.06 3.70
C MET A 27 3.52 6.45 3.15
N ARG A 28 4.61 6.04 3.79
CA ARG A 28 5.97 6.20 3.26
C ARG A 28 6.17 5.48 1.92
N ALA A 29 5.56 4.31 1.75
CA ALA A 29 5.62 3.59 0.46
C ALA A 29 4.83 4.32 -0.63
N VAL A 30 3.68 4.90 -0.29
CA VAL A 30 2.90 5.76 -1.21
C VAL A 30 3.72 6.99 -1.60
N GLU A 31 4.32 7.68 -0.63
CA GLU A 31 5.16 8.86 -0.86
C GLU A 31 6.37 8.54 -1.74
N ASN A 32 7.08 7.46 -1.46
CA ASN A 32 8.22 7.01 -2.27
C ASN A 32 7.78 6.68 -3.70
N SER A 33 6.58 6.12 -3.88
CA SER A 33 6.05 5.81 -5.20
C SER A 33 5.82 7.08 -6.02
N VAL A 34 5.23 8.11 -5.40
CA VAL A 34 5.05 9.44 -6.01
C VAL A 34 6.39 10.07 -6.37
N LYS A 35 7.38 10.02 -5.48
CA LYS A 35 8.73 10.58 -5.70
C LYS A 35 9.52 9.88 -6.82
N ALA A 36 9.23 8.61 -7.07
CA ALA A 36 9.92 7.81 -8.09
C ALA A 36 9.17 7.76 -9.43
N MET A 37 8.06 8.49 -9.62
CA MET A 37 7.25 8.39 -10.85
C MET A 37 8.01 8.79 -12.11
N ASP A 38 8.98 9.71 -12.00
CA ASP A 38 9.81 10.15 -13.13
C ASP A 38 10.89 9.12 -13.53
N ASP A 39 11.06 8.05 -12.75
CA ASP A 39 11.96 6.93 -13.02
C ASP A 39 11.19 5.59 -12.93
N PRO A 40 10.58 5.15 -14.04
CA PRO A 40 9.78 3.93 -14.08
C PRO A 40 10.53 2.66 -13.65
N ASP A 41 11.84 2.58 -13.90
CA ASP A 41 12.65 1.41 -13.55
C ASP A 41 12.91 1.36 -12.05
N SER A 42 13.25 2.51 -11.44
CA SER A 42 13.37 2.63 -9.99
C SER A 42 12.05 2.34 -9.27
N LEU A 43 10.93 2.86 -9.78
CA LEU A 43 9.61 2.62 -9.21
C LEU A 43 9.25 1.12 -9.27
N ARG A 44 9.46 0.48 -10.42
CA ARG A 44 9.26 -0.97 -10.60
C ARG A 44 10.08 -1.77 -9.60
N ALA A 45 11.38 -1.49 -9.52
CA ALA A 45 12.31 -2.21 -8.65
C ALA A 45 11.90 -2.06 -7.18
N TYR A 46 11.56 -0.83 -6.76
CA TYR A 46 11.10 -0.53 -5.41
C TYR A 46 9.86 -1.33 -5.01
N LEU A 47 8.81 -1.31 -5.85
CA LEU A 47 7.54 -1.97 -5.57
C LEU A 47 7.64 -3.50 -5.62
N THR A 48 8.44 -4.03 -6.53
CA THR A 48 8.73 -5.47 -6.62
C THR A 48 9.45 -5.95 -5.34
N GLU A 49 10.45 -5.20 -4.88
CA GLU A 49 11.16 -5.52 -3.65
C GLU A 49 10.25 -5.37 -2.42
N LEU A 50 9.36 -4.38 -2.40
CA LEU A 50 8.33 -4.25 -1.36
C LEU A 50 7.42 -5.49 -1.34
N GLY A 51 7.03 -6.03 -2.50
CA GLY A 51 6.30 -7.30 -2.61
C GLY A 51 7.09 -8.48 -2.03
N ARG A 52 8.38 -8.61 -2.34
CA ARG A 52 9.25 -9.68 -1.78
C ARG A 52 9.32 -9.63 -0.26
N ARG A 53 9.39 -8.44 0.33
CA ARG A 53 9.38 -8.24 1.80
C ARG A 53 8.14 -8.76 2.49
N HIS A 54 7.01 -8.84 1.80
CA HIS A 54 5.80 -9.44 2.33
C HIS A 54 5.93 -10.97 2.45
N VAL A 55 6.64 -11.63 1.52
CA VAL A 55 6.94 -13.07 1.57
C VAL A 55 7.80 -13.40 2.79
N TYR A 56 8.90 -12.65 3.01
CA TYR A 56 9.80 -12.86 4.16
C TYR A 56 9.08 -12.75 5.51
N ARG A 57 8.01 -11.95 5.57
CA ARG A 57 7.23 -11.72 6.79
C ARG A 57 6.03 -12.67 6.93
N ALA A 58 5.98 -13.74 6.13
CA ALA A 58 4.85 -14.67 6.04
C ALA A 58 3.49 -13.97 5.79
N ALA A 59 3.51 -12.79 5.18
CA ALA A 59 2.34 -12.03 4.79
C ALA A 59 2.15 -12.18 3.28
N LYS A 60 1.17 -12.98 2.86
CA LYS A 60 0.82 -13.11 1.43
C LYS A 60 -0.57 -12.51 1.23
N PRO A 61 -0.70 -11.17 1.10
CA PRO A 61 -1.99 -10.58 0.81
C PRO A 61 -2.49 -11.12 -0.54
N SER A 62 -3.78 -11.44 -0.60
CA SER A 62 -4.42 -11.74 -1.88
C SER A 62 -4.49 -10.47 -2.73
N VAL A 63 -4.71 -10.62 -4.04
CA VAL A 63 -4.99 -9.46 -4.91
C VAL A 63 -6.21 -8.69 -4.41
N GLY A 64 -7.22 -9.39 -3.88
CA GLY A 64 -8.38 -8.75 -3.25
C GLY A 64 -8.00 -7.89 -2.05
N ASN A 65 -7.07 -8.34 -1.20
CA ASN A 65 -6.59 -7.55 -0.07
C ASN A 65 -5.87 -6.26 -0.53
N LEU A 66 -5.10 -6.32 -1.62
CA LEU A 66 -4.42 -5.15 -2.18
C LEU A 66 -5.40 -4.15 -2.82
N HIS A 67 -6.46 -4.64 -3.47
CA HIS A 67 -7.54 -3.77 -3.94
C HIS A 67 -8.31 -3.10 -2.79
N LEU A 68 -8.54 -3.81 -1.68
CA LEU A 68 -9.14 -3.20 -0.49
C LEU A 68 -8.28 -2.08 0.07
N LEU A 69 -6.95 -2.26 0.12
CA LEU A 69 -6.03 -1.20 0.52
C LEU A 69 -6.10 0.00 -0.44
N SER A 70 -6.12 -0.25 -1.75
CA SER A 70 -6.21 0.82 -2.76
C SER A 70 -7.49 1.63 -2.60
N ARG A 71 -8.64 0.96 -2.40
CA ARG A 71 -9.92 1.64 -2.13
C ARG A 71 -9.89 2.47 -0.84
N ALA A 72 -9.27 1.96 0.22
CA ALA A 72 -9.14 2.68 1.48
C ALA A 72 -8.28 3.94 1.34
N LEU A 73 -7.20 3.88 0.54
CA LEU A 73 -6.37 5.05 0.24
C LEU A 73 -7.15 6.09 -0.57
N ILE A 74 -7.87 5.68 -1.61
CA ILE A 74 -8.72 6.58 -2.41
C ILE A 74 -9.78 7.27 -1.53
N SER A 75 -10.51 6.52 -0.69
CA SER A 75 -11.49 7.10 0.23
C SER A 75 -10.83 8.12 1.16
N THR A 76 -9.69 7.76 1.74
CA THR A 76 -8.93 8.65 2.63
C THR A 76 -8.52 9.95 1.91
N PHE A 77 -8.04 9.86 0.66
CA PHE A 77 -7.64 11.06 -0.09
C PHE A 77 -8.84 11.93 -0.41
N GLN A 78 -9.95 11.36 -0.88
CA GLN A 78 -11.18 12.10 -1.12
C GLN A 78 -11.69 12.83 0.14
N GLU A 79 -11.58 12.20 1.30
CA GLU A 79 -12.00 12.79 2.59
C GLU A 79 -11.03 13.85 3.12
N THR A 80 -9.73 13.74 2.81
CA THR A 80 -8.68 14.62 3.37
C THR A 80 -8.34 15.82 2.50
N ILE A 81 -8.55 15.74 1.17
CA ILE A 81 -8.31 16.83 0.21
C ILE A 81 -9.54 17.07 -0.70
N PRO A 82 -10.74 17.30 -0.12
CA PRO A 82 -11.98 17.31 -0.89
C PRO A 82 -12.05 18.45 -1.92
N THR A 83 -11.32 19.55 -1.72
CA THR A 83 -11.27 20.69 -2.64
C THR A 83 -10.39 20.44 -3.85
N GLU A 84 -9.31 19.68 -3.69
CA GLU A 84 -8.38 19.32 -4.75
C GLU A 84 -8.78 18.02 -5.46
N TRP A 85 -9.71 17.25 -4.90
CA TRP A 85 -10.14 15.95 -5.41
C TRP A 85 -11.02 16.06 -6.66
N VAL A 86 -10.38 16.35 -7.79
CA VAL A 86 -11.00 16.40 -9.12
C VAL A 86 -10.89 15.06 -9.87
N PRO A 87 -11.72 14.78 -10.89
CA PRO A 87 -11.72 13.51 -11.62
C PRO A 87 -10.35 13.09 -12.16
N GLU A 88 -9.54 14.04 -12.62
CA GLU A 88 -8.20 13.80 -13.15
C GLU A 88 -7.23 13.33 -12.05
N LEU A 89 -7.31 13.93 -10.86
CA LEU A 89 -6.51 13.52 -9.71
C LEU A 89 -6.92 12.13 -9.23
N ALA A 90 -8.23 11.85 -9.18
CA ALA A 90 -8.75 10.53 -8.83
C ALA A 90 -8.24 9.45 -9.81
N ALA A 91 -8.34 9.71 -11.12
CA ALA A 91 -7.86 8.79 -12.15
C ALA A 91 -6.35 8.55 -12.07
N ALA A 92 -5.56 9.59 -11.79
CA ALA A 92 -4.10 9.46 -11.61
C ALA A 92 -3.76 8.56 -10.42
N TRP A 93 -4.45 8.73 -9.28
CA TRP A 93 -4.27 7.86 -8.12
C TRP A 93 -4.71 6.42 -8.38
N GLU A 94 -5.82 6.20 -9.09
CA GLU A 94 -6.25 4.85 -9.47
C GLU A 94 -5.22 4.13 -10.35
N LEU A 95 -4.65 4.84 -11.34
CA LEU A 95 -3.58 4.31 -12.18
C LEU A 95 -2.35 3.92 -11.37
N LEU A 96 -1.88 4.81 -10.48
CA LEU A 96 -0.72 4.55 -9.63
C LEU A 96 -0.97 3.37 -8.67
N LEU A 97 -2.13 3.31 -8.02
CA LEU A 97 -2.47 2.24 -7.07
C LEU A 97 -2.72 0.89 -7.75
N ASN A 98 -3.22 0.90 -9.00
CA ASN A 98 -3.28 -0.31 -9.82
C ASN A 98 -1.87 -0.81 -10.15
N TYR A 99 -0.98 0.09 -10.61
CA TYR A 99 0.41 -0.27 -10.88
C TYR A 99 1.11 -0.83 -9.62
N PHE A 100 0.89 -0.18 -8.47
CA PHE A 100 1.34 -0.63 -7.15
C PHE A 100 0.92 -2.08 -6.88
N THR A 101 -0.37 -2.37 -7.06
CA THR A 101 -0.94 -3.72 -6.83
C THR A 101 -0.30 -4.77 -7.74
N ILE A 102 -0.07 -4.45 -9.01
CA ILE A 102 0.56 -5.37 -9.97
C ILE A 102 2.01 -5.68 -9.56
N MET A 103 2.82 -4.65 -9.28
CA MET A 103 4.24 -4.83 -8.94
C MET A 103 4.43 -5.53 -7.58
N LEU A 104 3.62 -5.21 -6.57
CA LEU A 104 3.66 -5.94 -5.29
C LEU A 104 3.33 -7.42 -5.48
N LYS A 105 2.32 -7.72 -6.31
CA LYS A 105 1.92 -9.09 -6.62
C LYS A 105 3.04 -9.84 -7.34
N GLU A 106 3.74 -9.20 -8.27
CA GLU A 106 4.92 -9.78 -8.92
C GLU A 106 6.01 -10.09 -7.89
N GLY A 107 6.32 -9.15 -7.00
CA GLY A 107 7.28 -9.36 -5.91
C GLY A 107 6.89 -10.50 -4.97
N ILE A 108 5.61 -10.61 -4.58
CA ILE A 108 5.08 -11.67 -3.71
C ILE A 108 5.19 -13.06 -4.37
N ARG A 109 5.07 -13.13 -5.69
CA ARG A 109 5.15 -14.37 -6.48
C ARG A 109 6.57 -14.71 -6.92
N SER A 110 7.49 -13.75 -6.83
CA SER A 110 8.86 -13.94 -7.27
C SER A 110 9.60 -14.88 -6.31
N PRO A 111 10.49 -15.75 -6.83
CA PRO A 111 11.37 -16.54 -5.98
C PRO A 111 12.24 -15.62 -5.13
N VAL A 112 12.44 -16.02 -3.87
CA VAL A 112 13.49 -15.45 -3.01
C VAL A 112 14.82 -15.79 -3.69
N GLN A 113 15.60 -14.76 -4.04
CA GLN A 113 16.99 -14.94 -4.49
C GLN A 113 17.89 -15.12 -3.27
#